data_AF-A0A935RDL1-F1
#
_entry.id   AF-A0A935RDL1-F1
#
_cell.length_a   1.000
_cell.length_b   1.000
_cell.length_c   1.000
_cell.angle_alpha   90.00
_cell.angle_beta   90.00
_cell.angle_gamma   90.00
#
_symmetry.space_group_name_H-M   'P 1'
#
loop_
_entity.id
_entity.type
_entity.pdbx_description
1 polymer ?
#
loop_
_entity_poly.entity_id
_entity_poly.type
_entity_poly.pdbx_seq_one_letter_code
_entity_poly.pdbx_strand_id
1 'polypeptide(L)' 'MRWGAGEAQFVRPVHGLILMHDGRTIPGQVLGLVSDNTTRGHRFMSTGMLTIARAEAYEAVLEKQGHVIACFPTSAAP' A
#
# COMPACT_ATOMS: atom_id res chain seq x y z
N MET A 1 -12.13 15.97 -8.12
CA MET A 1 -13.16 14.96 -8.43
C MET A 1 -13.46 14.21 -7.13
N ARG A 2 -14.74 13.98 -6.81
CA ARG A 2 -15.17 13.21 -5.63
C ARG A 2 -14.93 11.72 -5.90
N TRP A 3 -14.45 10.99 -4.91
CA TRP A 3 -14.24 9.54 -5.02
C TRP A 3 -15.57 8.80 -4.81
N GLY A 4 -16.13 8.23 -5.88
CA GLY A 4 -17.43 7.56 -5.82
C GLY A 4 -18.54 8.50 -5.32
N ALA A 5 -19.35 8.02 -4.37
CA ALA A 5 -20.40 8.81 -3.70
C ALA A 5 -19.91 9.54 -2.43
N GLY A 6 -18.60 9.50 -2.11
CA GLY A 6 -18.04 10.03 -0.86
C GLY A 6 -17.49 11.47 -0.96
N GLU A 7 -17.16 12.03 0.20
CA GLU A 7 -16.54 13.37 0.33
C GLU A 7 -15.01 13.36 0.13
N ALA A 8 -14.38 12.19 0.17
CA ALA A 8 -12.95 12.07 -0.04
C ALA A 8 -12.57 12.41 -1.49
N GLN A 9 -11.56 13.27 -1.66
CA GLN A 9 -11.10 13.72 -2.96
C GLN A 9 -9.78 13.03 -3.29
N PHE A 10 -9.79 12.17 -4.31
CA PHE A 10 -8.59 11.59 -4.87
C PHE A 10 -8.65 11.71 -6.39
N VAL A 11 -7.53 12.05 -7.04
CA VAL A 11 -7.51 12.41 -8.48
C VAL A 11 -7.73 11.17 -9.37
N ARG A 12 -7.45 9.96 -8.87
CA ARG A 12 -7.53 8.71 -9.64
C ARG A 12 -8.17 7.58 -8.83
N PRO A 13 -8.57 6.49 -9.48
CA PRO A 13 -8.96 5.31 -8.76
C PRO A 13 -7.92 4.73 -7.83
N VAL A 14 -8.28 4.61 -6.55
CA VAL A 14 -7.51 3.85 -5.57
C VAL A 14 -7.89 2.39 -5.74
N HIS A 15 -6.88 1.52 -5.78
CA HIS A 15 -7.04 0.11 -6.14
C HIS A 15 -6.77 -0.86 -4.98
N GLY A 16 -6.28 -0.38 -3.85
CA GLY A 16 -5.98 -1.20 -2.69
C GLY A 16 -5.73 -0.35 -1.46
N LEU A 17 -5.91 -0.97 -0.29
CA LEU A 17 -5.66 -0.38 1.01
C LEU A 17 -4.83 -1.39 1.81
N ILE A 18 -3.61 -1.02 2.19
CA ILE A 18 -2.82 -1.79 3.15
C ILE A 18 -2.89 -1.09 4.50
N LEU A 19 -3.33 -1.82 5.51
CA LEU A 19 -3.34 -1.37 6.90
C LEU A 19 -2.84 -2.52 7.78
N MET A 20 -1.63 -2.40 8.30
CA MET A 20 -0.96 -3.48 9.03
C MET A 20 -0.23 -2.98 10.26
N HIS A 21 -0.12 -3.85 11.26
CA HIS A 21 0.75 -3.72 12.43
C HIS A 21 1.47 -5.04 12.64
N ASP A 22 2.81 -5.01 12.73
CA ASP A 22 3.65 -6.20 12.72
C ASP A 22 3.27 -7.15 11.57
N GLY A 23 2.93 -8.41 11.86
CA GLY A 23 2.47 -9.41 10.91
C GLY A 23 0.96 -9.52 10.78
N ARG A 24 0.18 -8.52 11.21
CA ARG A 24 -1.28 -8.58 11.22
C ARG A 24 -1.89 -7.47 10.38
N THR A 25 -2.82 -7.83 9.51
CA THR A 25 -3.72 -6.88 8.85
C THR A 25 -4.73 -6.37 9.87
N ILE A 26 -4.85 -5.05 10.00
CA ILE A 26 -5.82 -4.41 10.88
C ILE A 26 -7.09 -4.18 10.09
N PRO A 27 -8.25 -4.69 10.52
CA PRO A 27 -9.52 -4.44 9.84
C PRO A 27 -9.83 -2.95 9.77
N GLY A 28 -9.98 -2.43 8.56
CA GLY A 28 -10.36 -1.05 8.31
C GLY A 28 -10.95 -0.88 6.93
N GLN A 29 -11.71 0.20 6.75
CA GLN A 29 -12.24 0.59 5.44
C GLN A 29 -11.96 2.06 5.18
N VAL A 30 -11.31 2.34 4.06
CA VAL A 30 -11.00 3.70 3.62
C VAL A 30 -11.28 3.77 2.13
N LEU A 31 -11.93 4.85 1.67
CA LEU A 31 -12.31 5.01 0.26
C LEU A 31 -13.15 3.82 -0.30
N GLY A 32 -13.92 3.16 0.57
CA GLY A 32 -14.70 1.97 0.21
C GLY A 32 -13.89 0.68 0.05
N LEU A 33 -12.57 0.73 0.20
CA LEU A 33 -11.66 -0.41 0.13
C LEU A 33 -11.45 -1.00 1.51
N VAL A 34 -11.56 -2.33 1.62
CA VAL A 34 -11.21 -3.06 2.85
C VAL A 34 -9.70 -3.25 2.89
N SER A 35 -9.13 -3.09 4.09
CA SER A 35 -7.72 -3.33 4.37
C SER A 35 -7.31 -4.76 4.04
N ASP A 36 -6.20 -4.91 3.33
CA ASP A 36 -5.56 -6.20 3.06
C ASP A 36 -4.04 -6.08 3.21
N ASN A 37 -3.29 -7.16 3.00
CA ASN A 37 -1.83 -7.17 3.00
C ASN A 37 -1.23 -7.34 1.60
N THR A 38 -2.00 -7.11 0.55
CA THR A 38 -1.56 -7.27 -0.84
C THR A 38 -1.44 -5.93 -1.57
N THR A 39 -0.44 -5.81 -2.44
CA THR A 39 -0.22 -4.64 -3.29
C THR A 39 0.31 -5.05 -4.67
N ARG A 40 0.48 -4.10 -5.59
CA ARG A 40 1.10 -4.32 -6.90
C ARG A 40 2.37 -3.50 -7.01
N GLY A 41 3.37 -4.08 -7.65
CA GLY A 41 4.59 -3.36 -8.02
C GLY A 41 4.45 -2.60 -9.33
N HIS A 42 5.59 -2.29 -9.94
CA HIS A 42 5.70 -1.66 -11.24
C HIS A 42 4.97 -2.48 -12.31
N ARG A 43 4.17 -1.80 -13.14
CA ARG A 43 3.23 -2.41 -14.10
C ARG A 43 3.85 -3.46 -15.02
N PHE A 44 5.12 -3.31 -15.37
CA PHE A 44 5.82 -4.17 -16.34
C PHE A 44 6.94 -4.99 -15.75
N MET A 45 7.53 -4.52 -14.64
CA MET A 45 8.76 -5.12 -14.10
C MET A 45 8.48 -6.01 -12.90
N SER A 46 7.35 -5.80 -12.20
CA SER A 46 6.99 -6.65 -11.07
C SER A 46 6.40 -7.98 -11.52
N THR A 47 6.40 -8.94 -10.60
CA THR A 47 5.74 -10.25 -10.76
C THR A 47 4.20 -10.18 -10.60
N GLY A 48 3.64 -8.97 -10.46
CA GLY A 48 2.20 -8.75 -10.32
C GLY A 48 1.79 -8.43 -8.88
N MET A 49 0.95 -9.29 -8.30
CA MET A 49 0.46 -9.11 -6.93
C MET A 49 1.54 -9.54 -5.93
N LEU A 50 1.79 -8.68 -4.95
CA LEU A 50 2.81 -8.83 -3.92
C LEU A 50 2.12 -8.94 -2.56
N THR A 51 2.49 -9.93 -1.77
CA THR A 51 1.99 -10.09 -0.40
C THR A 51 3.01 -9.56 0.60
N ILE A 52 2.54 -8.69 1.49
CA ILE A 52 3.33 -8.13 2.58
C ILE A 52 3.06 -8.96 3.84
N ALA A 53 4.02 -9.79 4.24
CA ALA A 53 3.84 -10.66 5.42
C ALA A 53 3.94 -9.88 6.74
N ARG A 54 4.76 -8.82 6.78
CA ARG A 54 4.95 -7.94 7.92
C ARG A 54 5.05 -6.49 7.45
N ALA A 55 4.53 -5.55 8.23
CA ALA A 55 4.57 -4.12 7.93
C ALA A 55 5.99 -3.62 7.60
N GLU A 56 6.99 -4.04 8.37
CA GLU A 56 8.40 -3.71 8.16
C GLU A 56 8.98 -4.22 6.83
N ALA A 57 8.39 -5.29 6.25
CA ALA A 57 8.85 -5.86 4.99
C ALA A 57 8.35 -5.08 3.76
N TYR A 58 7.49 -4.07 3.94
CA TYR A 58 6.86 -3.34 2.85
C TYR A 58 7.87 -2.77 1.86
N GLU A 59 8.89 -2.05 2.35
CA GLU A 59 9.93 -1.44 1.53
C GLU A 59 10.74 -2.50 0.78
N ALA A 60 11.24 -3.51 1.50
CA ALA A 60 12.07 -4.55 0.91
C ALA A 60 11.33 -5.38 -0.15
N VAL A 61 10.03 -5.64 0.05
CA VAL A 61 9.20 -6.37 -0.94
C VAL A 61 8.96 -5.50 -2.18
N LEU A 62 8.63 -4.23 -2.00
CA LEU A 62 8.44 -3.31 -3.13
C LEU A 62 9.71 -3.10 -3.94
N GLU A 63 10.86 -2.98 -3.28
CA GLU A 63 12.14 -2.82 -3.96
C GLU A 63 12.49 -4.09 -4.75
N LYS A 64 12.54 -5.24 -4.05
CA LYS A 64 13.09 -6.48 -4.62
C LYS A 64 12.17 -7.18 -5.61
N GLN A 65 10.86 -7.12 -5.37
CA GLN A 65 9.86 -7.84 -6.19
C GLN A 65 8.98 -6.87 -6.98
N GLY A 66 8.73 -5.70 -6.40
CA GLY A 66 7.89 -4.68 -7.03
C GLY A 66 8.63 -3.77 -8.01
N HIS A 67 9.96 -3.69 -7.97
CA HIS A 67 10.72 -2.65 -8.69
C HIS A 67 10.21 -1.23 -8.39
N VAL A 68 9.84 -0.98 -7.13
CA VAL A 68 9.37 0.31 -6.62
C VAL A 68 10.19 0.68 -5.38
N ILE A 69 10.80 1.87 -5.38
CA ILE A 69 11.51 2.39 -4.21
C ILE A 69 10.53 3.20 -3.35
N ALA A 70 10.26 2.72 -2.13
CA ALA A 70 9.46 3.45 -1.16
C ALA A 70 10.33 4.52 -0.49
N CYS A 71 10.25 5.75 -0.96
CA CYS A 71 11.01 6.86 -0.37
C CYS A 71 10.25 7.42 0.85
N PHE A 72 10.80 7.18 2.04
CA PHE A 72 10.36 7.82 3.26
C PHE A 72 11.33 8.94 3.64
N PRO A 73 10.86 10.12 4.07
CA PRO A 73 11.74 11.05 4.76
C PRO A 73 12.27 10.32 6.00
N THR A 74 13.59 10.26 6.16
CA THR A 74 14.18 9.77 7.40
C THR A 74 13.66 10.67 8.53
N SER A 75 12.70 10.19 9.31
CA SER A 75 12.47 10.77 10.62
C SER A 75 13.68 10.36 11.45
N ALA A 76 14.70 11.19 11.46
CA ALA A 76 15.60 11.24 12.60
C ALA A 76 14.71 11.60 13.79
N ALA A 77 14.21 10.58 14.49
CA ALA A 77 13.70 10.80 15.83
C ALA A 77 14.91 11.17 16.71
N PRO A 78 14.78 12.20 17.57
CA PRO A 78 15.85 12.62 18.47
C PRO A 78 16.22 11.53 19.49
#